data_AF-A0A317WZN6-F1
#
_entry.id   AF-A0A317WZN6-F1
#
_cell.length_a   1.000
_cell.length_b   1.000
_cell.length_c   1.000
_cell.angle_alpha   90.00
_cell.angle_beta   90.00
_cell.angle_gamma   90.00
#
_symmetry.space_group_name_H-M   'P 1'
#
loop_
_entity.id
_entity.type
_entity.pdbx_description
1 polymer ?
#
loop_
_entity_poly.entity_id
_entity_poly.type
_entity_poly.pdbx_seq_one_letter_code
_entity_poly.pdbx_strand_id
1 'polypeptide(L)'
;MTPLPPVQCANCRENTIKQAGCERCGDAPRYGPDDTSVCYCGFGCQESHRRSHKDHCDFLYGRSRLLRAALILKRALLAYRETVYDLDLTDMQEQEGALYLHHNERDAFVHCPRGPFPRSRLQGYRSYHMGAALTFKQGATSMALLSPLARMLFEGNIGPRSESTEIS
;
A
#
# COMPACT_ATOMS: atom_id res chain seq x y z
N MET A 1 32.31 9.27 -3.78
CA MET A 1 31.45 8.22 -4.39
C MET A 1 32.06 6.88 -4.04
N THR A 2 31.37 6.08 -3.22
CA THR A 2 31.83 4.74 -2.85
C THR A 2 31.59 3.79 -4.02
N PRO A 3 32.59 3.02 -4.49
CA PRO A 3 32.37 2.06 -5.58
C PRO A 3 31.34 1.00 -5.17
N LEU A 4 30.40 0.69 -6.08
CA LEU A 4 29.39 -0.33 -5.83
C LEU A 4 30.06 -1.70 -5.67
N PRO A 5 29.62 -2.51 -4.68
CA PRO A 5 30.14 -3.86 -4.53
C PRO A 5 29.79 -4.71 -5.76
N PRO A 6 30.71 -5.59 -6.19
CA PRO A 6 30.43 -6.51 -7.29
C PRO A 6 29.28 -7.45 -6.91
N VAL A 7 28.34 -7.64 -7.84
CA VAL A 7 27.17 -8.51 -7.68
C VAL A 7 27.25 -9.61 -8.74
N GLN A 8 26.81 -10.82 -8.41
CA GLN A 8 26.87 -11.93 -9.36
C GLN A 8 25.71 -11.87 -10.37
N CYS A 9 26.01 -12.02 -11.66
CA CYS A 9 25.00 -12.14 -12.69
C CYS A 9 24.21 -13.45 -12.54
N ALA A 10 22.88 -13.37 -12.52
CA ALA A 10 22.02 -14.55 -12.36
C ALA A 10 22.07 -15.53 -13.54
N ASN A 11 22.47 -15.06 -14.73
CA ASN A 11 22.61 -15.90 -15.92
C ASN A 11 24.00 -16.52 -16.04
N CYS A 12 25.04 -15.69 -16.28
CA CYS A 12 26.39 -16.18 -16.56
C CYS A 12 27.25 -16.43 -15.32
N ARG A 13 26.77 -16.08 -14.12
CA ARG A 13 27.48 -16.23 -12.83
C ARG A 13 28.77 -15.43 -12.69
N GLU A 14 29.08 -14.56 -13.64
CA GLU A 14 30.20 -13.62 -13.53
C GLU A 14 29.88 -12.46 -12.60
N ASN A 15 30.90 -11.99 -11.88
CA ASN A 15 30.79 -10.80 -11.05
C ASN A 15 30.71 -9.56 -11.95
N THR A 16 29.78 -8.68 -11.65
CA THR A 16 29.58 -7.43 -12.37
C THR A 16 29.38 -6.27 -11.40
N ILE A 17 29.91 -5.11 -11.75
CA ILE A 17 29.60 -3.84 -11.07
C ILE A 17 28.31 -3.21 -11.61
N LYS A 18 27.75 -3.74 -12.71
CA LYS A 18 26.49 -3.28 -13.30
C LYS A 18 25.33 -3.96 -12.57
N GLN A 19 24.57 -3.18 -11.81
CA GLN A 19 23.39 -3.65 -11.10
C GLN A 19 22.12 -3.45 -11.96
N ALA A 20 22.06 -4.07 -13.14
CA ALA A 20 20.84 -4.06 -13.93
C ALA A 20 19.88 -5.13 -13.39
N GLY A 21 18.88 -4.70 -12.64
CA GLY A 21 17.81 -5.56 -12.15
C GLY A 21 16.75 -5.83 -13.22
N CYS A 22 15.92 -6.85 -13.01
CA CYS A 22 14.73 -7.04 -13.84
C CYS A 22 13.74 -5.89 -13.59
N GLU A 23 13.45 -5.08 -14.60
CA GLU A 23 12.55 -3.91 -14.49
C GLU A 23 11.15 -4.26 -13.98
N ARG A 24 10.70 -5.49 -14.18
CA ARG A 24 9.36 -5.93 -13.79
C ARG A 24 9.27 -6.31 -12.31
N CYS A 25 10.31 -6.92 -11.74
CA CYS A 25 10.29 -7.42 -10.37
C CYS A 25 11.36 -6.85 -9.45
N GLY A 26 12.24 -5.97 -9.95
CA GLY A 26 13.38 -5.42 -9.21
C GLY A 26 12.98 -4.62 -7.98
N ASP A 27 11.84 -3.94 -8.05
CA ASP A 27 11.29 -3.12 -6.96
C ASP A 27 10.26 -3.86 -6.10
N ALA A 28 10.19 -5.19 -6.20
CA ALA A 28 9.23 -5.95 -5.41
C ALA A 28 9.56 -5.86 -3.91
N PRO A 29 8.54 -5.72 -3.04
CA PRO A 29 8.74 -5.70 -1.60
C PRO A 29 9.32 -7.04 -1.13
N ARG A 30 10.30 -6.96 -0.23
CA ARG A 30 10.95 -8.11 0.41
C ARG A 30 10.27 -8.42 1.73
N TYR A 31 9.84 -9.65 1.89
CA TYR A 31 9.19 -10.16 3.11
C TYR A 31 10.07 -11.19 3.84
N GLY A 32 11.11 -11.72 3.20
CA GLY A 32 12.06 -12.64 3.81
C GLY A 32 13.50 -12.47 3.30
N PRO A 33 14.47 -13.10 3.97
CA PRO A 33 15.88 -13.05 3.57
C PRO A 33 16.14 -13.70 2.19
N ASP A 34 15.26 -14.61 1.78
CA ASP A 34 15.35 -15.33 0.50
C ASP A 34 14.78 -14.56 -0.70
N ASP A 35 14.20 -13.38 -0.47
CA ASP A 35 13.75 -12.48 -1.55
C ASP A 35 14.98 -11.77 -2.16
N THR A 36 15.84 -12.55 -2.81
CA THR A 36 17.05 -12.04 -3.48
C THR A 36 16.69 -11.32 -4.77
N SER A 37 17.10 -10.06 -4.87
CA SER A 37 17.03 -9.31 -6.13
C SER A 37 17.95 -9.92 -7.17
N VAL A 38 17.36 -10.26 -8.32
CA VAL A 38 18.10 -10.80 -9.47
C VAL A 38 18.83 -9.66 -10.18
N CYS A 39 20.15 -9.82 -10.39
CA CYS A 39 20.98 -8.86 -11.12
C CYS A 39 21.56 -9.50 -12.39
N TYR A 40 21.77 -8.68 -13.42
CA TYR A 40 22.34 -9.08 -14.69
C TYR A 40 23.48 -8.15 -15.08
N CYS A 41 24.53 -8.69 -15.71
CA CYS A 41 25.61 -7.89 -16.29
C CYS A 41 25.17 -7.07 -17.52
N GLY A 42 24.00 -7.40 -18.10
CA GLY A 42 23.37 -6.66 -19.18
C GLY A 42 22.13 -7.36 -19.74
N PHE A 43 21.50 -6.69 -20.71
CA PHE A 43 20.24 -7.12 -21.34
C PHE A 43 20.32 -8.54 -21.94
N GLY A 44 21.43 -8.91 -22.59
CA GLY A 44 21.58 -10.24 -23.19
C GLY A 44 21.52 -11.40 -22.17
N CYS A 45 22.06 -11.18 -20.97
CA CYS A 45 21.94 -12.15 -19.87
C CYS A 45 20.54 -12.17 -19.26
N GLN A 46 19.87 -11.02 -19.19
CA GLN A 46 18.48 -10.95 -18.74
C GLN A 46 17.54 -11.71 -19.68
N GLU A 47 17.68 -11.51 -20.99
CA GLU A 47 16.83 -12.17 -21.99
C GLU A 47 17.08 -13.69 -22.00
N SER A 48 18.33 -14.12 -21.92
CA SER A 48 18.69 -15.54 -21.82
C SER A 48 18.10 -16.20 -20.56
N HIS A 49 18.11 -15.51 -19.42
CA HIS A 49 17.56 -16.02 -18.16
C HIS A 49 16.02 -15.87 -18.07
N ARG A 50 15.38 -15.20 -19.04
CA ARG A 50 13.95 -14.83 -18.95
C ARG A 50 13.04 -16.03 -18.74
N ARG A 51 13.28 -17.14 -19.45
CA ARG A 51 12.43 -18.34 -19.36
C ARG A 51 12.48 -18.98 -17.97
N SER A 52 13.67 -19.20 -17.41
CA SER A 52 13.82 -19.77 -16.06
C SER A 52 13.47 -18.79 -14.95
N HIS A 53 13.55 -17.48 -15.20
CA HIS A 53 13.16 -16.43 -14.25
C HIS A 53 11.66 -16.15 -14.24
N LYS A 54 10.91 -16.54 -15.28
CA LYS A 54 9.53 -16.10 -15.53
C LYS A 54 8.60 -16.28 -14.34
N ASP A 55 8.53 -17.48 -13.77
CA ASP A 55 7.56 -17.78 -12.71
C ASP A 55 7.85 -16.98 -11.43
N HIS A 56 9.14 -16.88 -11.07
CA HIS A 56 9.58 -16.04 -9.96
C HIS A 56 9.32 -14.55 -10.22
N CYS A 57 9.55 -14.09 -11.45
CA CYS A 57 9.27 -12.72 -11.88
C CYS A 57 7.77 -12.39 -11.79
N ASP A 58 6.90 -13.27 -12.28
CA ASP A 58 5.44 -13.11 -12.24
C ASP A 58 4.94 -13.06 -10.80
N PHE A 59 5.47 -13.90 -9.92
CA PHE A 59 5.16 -13.90 -8.49
C PHE A 59 5.55 -12.57 -7.80
N LEU A 60 6.79 -12.12 -7.97
CA LEU A 60 7.26 -10.85 -7.40
C LEU A 60 6.53 -9.64 -7.98
N TYR A 61 6.24 -9.65 -9.28
CA TYR A 61 5.41 -8.64 -9.92
C TYR A 61 3.99 -8.60 -9.34
N GLY A 62 3.41 -9.78 -9.08
CA GLY A 62 2.15 -9.91 -8.35
C GLY A 62 2.20 -9.22 -6.99
N ARG A 63 3.23 -9.46 -6.18
CA ARG A 63 3.43 -8.78 -4.89
C ARG A 63 3.49 -7.25 -5.04
N SER A 64 4.22 -6.73 -6.02
CA SER A 64 4.27 -5.29 -6.31
C SER A 64 2.88 -4.72 -6.64
N ARG A 65 2.09 -5.45 -7.44
CA ARG A 65 0.71 -5.05 -7.78
C ARG A 65 -0.18 -5.06 -6.54
N LEU A 66 -0.11 -6.10 -5.72
CA LEU A 66 -0.87 -6.20 -4.46
C LEU A 66 -0.53 -5.06 -3.52
N LEU A 67 0.76 -4.75 -3.34
CA LEU A 67 1.20 -3.63 -2.50
C LEU A 67 0.68 -2.29 -3.04
N ARG A 68 0.78 -2.05 -4.35
CA ARG A 68 0.24 -0.84 -4.98
C ARG A 68 -1.26 -0.72 -4.75
N ALA A 69 -2.02 -1.79 -4.96
CA ALA A 69 -3.45 -1.83 -4.71
C ALA A 69 -3.78 -1.53 -3.23
N ALA A 70 -3.07 -2.17 -2.29
CA ALA A 70 -3.24 -1.94 -0.86
C ALA A 70 -2.95 -0.48 -0.47
N LEU A 71 -1.90 0.13 -1.02
CA LEU A 71 -1.57 1.54 -0.78
C LEU A 71 -2.64 2.49 -1.33
N ILE A 72 -3.22 2.18 -2.50
CA ILE A 72 -4.32 2.96 -3.08
C ILE A 72 -5.56 2.86 -2.19
N LEU A 73 -5.96 1.64 -1.80
CA LEU A 73 -7.13 1.41 -0.94
C LEU A 73 -6.95 2.08 0.44
N LYS A 74 -5.76 1.99 1.04
CA LYS A 74 -5.44 2.68 2.28
C LYS A 74 -5.61 4.19 2.14
N ARG A 75 -5.09 4.80 1.07
CA ARG A 75 -5.26 6.24 0.82
C ARG A 75 -6.71 6.63 0.59
N ALA A 76 -7.47 5.83 -0.16
CA ALA A 76 -8.89 6.06 -0.39
C ALA A 76 -9.68 6.03 0.94
N LEU A 77 -9.41 5.06 1.80
CA LEU A 77 -10.02 4.99 3.14
C LEU A 77 -9.67 6.21 3.99
N LEU A 78 -8.39 6.58 4.05
CA LEU A 78 -7.97 7.73 4.85
C LEU A 78 -8.61 9.03 4.33
N ALA A 79 -8.66 9.23 3.01
CA ALA A 79 -9.32 10.39 2.41
C ALA A 79 -10.83 10.42 2.72
N TYR A 80 -11.51 9.28 2.65
CA TYR A 80 -12.91 9.16 3.07
C TYR A 80 -13.10 9.50 4.55
N ARG A 81 -12.19 9.03 5.41
CA ARG A 81 -12.26 9.28 6.86
C ARG A 81 -11.90 10.70 7.24
N GLU A 82 -11.10 11.38 6.42
CA GLU A 82 -10.83 12.81 6.58
C GLU A 82 -12.05 13.68 6.32
N THR A 83 -12.96 13.24 5.45
CA THR A 83 -14.21 13.97 5.15
C THR A 83 -15.38 13.49 6.02
N VAL A 84 -15.38 12.22 6.40
CA VAL A 84 -16.43 11.56 7.19
C VAL A 84 -15.81 10.94 8.44
N TYR A 85 -15.60 11.79 9.44
CA TYR A 85 -15.14 11.42 10.77
C TYR A 85 -16.32 11.47 11.75
N ASP A 86 -16.39 10.45 12.61
CA ASP A 86 -17.53 10.11 13.47
C ASP A 86 -17.12 10.07 14.96
N LEU A 87 -16.03 10.76 15.31
CA LEU A 87 -15.59 10.93 16.70
C LEU A 87 -15.35 12.41 16.94
N ASP A 88 -15.97 12.97 17.98
CA ASP A 88 -15.66 14.31 18.47
C ASP A 88 -14.33 14.30 19.23
N LEU A 89 -13.25 14.19 18.45
CA LEU A 89 -11.87 14.11 18.94
C LEU A 89 -11.43 15.49 19.46
N THR A 90 -11.07 15.54 20.73
CA THR A 90 -10.64 16.75 21.43
C THR A 90 -9.13 16.85 21.52
N ASP A 91 -8.45 15.72 21.72
CA ASP A 91 -6.99 15.65 21.83
C ASP A 91 -6.47 14.25 21.46
N MET A 92 -5.16 14.15 21.23
CA MET A 92 -4.44 12.89 21.06
C MET A 92 -3.22 12.89 21.98
N GLN A 93 -2.81 11.77 22.56
CA GLN A 93 -1.59 11.73 23.36
C GLN A 93 -0.81 10.46 23.08
N GLU A 94 0.49 10.59 22.79
CA GLU A 94 1.38 9.44 22.69
C GLU A 94 2.04 9.20 24.06
N GLN A 95 1.76 8.05 24.66
CA GLN A 95 2.34 7.63 25.92
C GLN A 95 2.76 6.17 25.82
N GLU A 96 4.02 5.88 26.13
CA GLU A 96 4.58 4.52 26.17
C GLU A 96 4.39 3.73 24.86
N GLY A 97 4.41 4.42 23.72
CA GLY A 97 4.21 3.82 22.39
C GLY A 97 2.74 3.53 22.03
N ALA A 98 1.79 3.93 22.86
CA ALA A 98 0.37 3.90 22.57
C ALA A 98 -0.17 5.31 22.26
N LEU A 99 -1.09 5.39 21.30
CA LEU A 99 -1.80 6.62 20.96
C LEU A 99 -3.18 6.63 21.64
N TYR A 100 -3.34 7.51 22.61
CA TYR A 100 -4.60 7.78 23.30
C TYR A 100 -5.39 8.82 22.51
N LEU A 101 -6.68 8.56 22.32
CA LEU A 101 -7.61 9.45 21.61
C LEU A 101 -8.64 9.94 22.63
N HIS A 102 -8.61 11.24 22.93
CA HIS A 102 -9.57 11.85 23.83
C HIS A 102 -10.77 12.33 23.02
N HIS A 103 -11.96 11.85 23.36
CA HIS A 103 -13.18 12.22 22.69
C HIS A 103 -14.29 12.51 23.70
N ASN A 104 -15.24 13.36 23.33
CA ASN A 104 -16.40 13.60 24.17
C ASN A 104 -17.34 12.38 24.10
N GLU A 105 -17.79 11.87 25.26
CA GLU A 105 -18.70 10.71 25.35
C GLU A 105 -20.17 11.06 25.09
N ARG A 106 -20.49 12.34 24.84
CA ARG A 106 -21.89 12.81 24.71
C ARG A 106 -22.64 12.24 23.51
N ASP A 107 -21.97 11.53 22.60
CA ASP A 107 -22.49 11.14 21.29
C ASP A 107 -22.94 9.66 21.16
N ALA A 108 -22.98 8.90 22.25
CA ALA A 108 -23.40 7.48 22.16
C ALA A 108 -24.88 7.31 21.74
N PHE A 109 -25.72 8.34 21.90
CA PHE A 109 -27.18 8.22 21.69
C PHE A 109 -27.81 9.34 20.84
N VAL A 110 -27.06 10.39 20.49
CA VAL A 110 -27.55 11.54 19.71
C VAL A 110 -26.61 11.70 18.53
N HIS A 111 -27.13 11.43 17.32
CA HIS A 111 -26.50 11.64 16.01
C HIS A 111 -25.10 12.24 16.05
N CYS A 112 -24.07 11.40 16.17
CA CYS A 112 -22.69 11.88 16.09
C CYS A 112 -22.53 12.60 14.74
N PRO A 113 -22.28 13.92 14.73
CA PRO A 113 -22.23 14.68 13.49
C PRO A 113 -21.04 14.19 12.69
N ARG A 114 -21.32 13.50 11.58
CA ARG A 114 -20.29 13.12 10.61
C ARG A 114 -19.71 14.42 10.04
N GLY A 115 -18.44 14.67 10.34
CA GLY A 115 -17.76 15.91 9.99
C GLY A 115 -16.33 15.66 9.54
N PRO A 116 -15.64 16.70 9.05
CA PRO A 116 -14.25 16.57 8.67
C PRO A 116 -13.37 16.27 9.90
N PHE A 117 -12.30 15.51 9.69
CA PHE A 117 -11.32 15.24 10.73
C PHE A 117 -10.71 16.56 11.25
N PRO A 118 -10.62 16.78 12.59
CA PRO A 118 -10.28 18.08 13.16
C PRO A 118 -8.77 18.40 13.10
N ARG A 119 -8.18 18.40 11.91
CA ARG A 119 -6.74 18.67 11.67
C ARG A 119 -6.25 19.96 12.31
N SER A 120 -7.07 21.02 12.28
CA SER A 120 -6.72 22.33 12.81
C SER A 120 -6.46 22.33 14.32
N ARG A 121 -7.07 21.41 15.07
CA ARG A 121 -6.86 21.24 16.51
C ARG A 121 -5.64 20.37 16.85
N LEU A 122 -5.07 19.68 15.86
CA LEU A 122 -4.10 18.60 16.04
C LEU A 122 -2.74 18.91 15.36
N GLN A 123 -2.37 20.18 15.23
CA GLN A 123 -1.21 20.63 14.43
C GLN A 123 0.16 20.12 14.94
N GLY A 124 0.24 19.55 16.15
CA GLY A 124 1.47 19.04 16.74
C GLY A 124 1.82 17.58 16.43
N TYR A 125 0.91 16.80 15.83
CA TYR A 125 1.10 15.35 15.66
C TYR A 125 1.64 14.96 14.28
N ARG A 126 2.39 13.86 14.21
CA ARG A 126 2.97 13.36 12.96
C ARG A 126 1.91 12.70 12.08
N SER A 127 2.24 12.51 10.80
CA SER A 127 1.35 11.90 9.82
C SER A 127 0.90 10.47 10.20
N TYR A 128 1.71 9.72 10.95
CA TYR A 128 1.33 8.38 11.39
C TYR A 128 0.27 8.40 12.50
N HIS A 129 0.33 9.36 13.44
CA HIS A 129 -0.71 9.55 14.46
C HIS A 129 -2.07 9.81 13.82
N MET A 130 -2.09 10.69 12.80
CA MET A 130 -3.31 11.01 12.05
C MET A 130 -3.89 9.76 11.40
N GLY A 131 -3.04 8.95 10.75
CA GLY A 131 -3.46 7.69 10.14
C GLY A 131 -4.06 6.71 11.17
N ALA A 132 -3.46 6.61 12.35
CA ALA A 132 -3.97 5.77 13.42
C ALA A 132 -5.33 6.26 13.94
N ALA A 133 -5.48 7.56 14.20
CA ALA A 133 -6.76 8.16 14.61
C ALA A 133 -7.88 7.94 13.57
N LEU A 134 -7.58 8.18 12.28
CA LEU A 134 -8.53 8.00 11.18
C LEU A 134 -9.01 6.54 11.02
N THR A 135 -8.20 5.58 11.44
CA THR A 135 -8.49 4.13 11.32
C THR A 135 -9.03 3.51 12.61
N PHE A 136 -9.13 4.27 13.70
CA PHE A 136 -9.64 3.78 14.98
C PHE A 136 -11.08 3.27 14.84
N LYS A 137 -11.30 2.03 15.29
CA LYS A 137 -12.58 1.30 15.22
C LYS A 137 -13.19 1.15 13.81
N GLN A 138 -12.39 1.28 12.74
CA GLN A 138 -12.88 1.19 11.35
C GLN A 138 -12.77 -0.20 10.73
N GLY A 139 -12.59 -1.28 11.51
CA GLY A 139 -12.41 -2.64 10.97
C GLY A 139 -13.55 -3.08 10.03
N ALA A 140 -14.80 -3.02 10.50
CA ALA A 140 -15.95 -3.40 9.68
C ALA A 140 -16.22 -2.42 8.53
N THR A 141 -16.17 -1.12 8.80
CA THR A 141 -16.41 -0.06 7.81
C THR A 141 -15.40 -0.10 6.67
N SER A 142 -14.11 -0.29 6.98
CA SER A 142 -13.07 -0.41 5.98
C SER A 142 -13.29 -1.61 5.06
N MET A 143 -13.68 -2.77 5.61
CA MET A 143 -14.00 -3.95 4.80
C MET A 143 -15.22 -3.71 3.90
N ALA A 144 -16.27 -3.08 4.42
CA ALA A 144 -17.47 -2.77 3.65
C ALA A 144 -17.18 -1.80 2.49
N LEU A 145 -16.41 -0.74 2.73
CA LEU A 145 -16.08 0.28 1.72
C LEU A 145 -15.04 -0.21 0.71
N LEU A 146 -14.02 -0.94 1.17
CA LEU A 146 -12.87 -1.30 0.35
C LEU A 146 -13.05 -2.63 -0.37
N SER A 147 -13.88 -3.56 0.10
CA SER A 147 -14.01 -4.87 -0.53
C SER A 147 -14.45 -4.82 -2.01
N PRO A 148 -15.37 -3.94 -2.46
CA PRO A 148 -15.70 -3.84 -3.87
C PRO A 148 -14.54 -3.27 -4.70
N LEU A 149 -13.86 -2.25 -4.17
CA LEU A 149 -12.68 -1.64 -4.82
C LEU A 149 -11.53 -2.65 -4.94
N ALA A 150 -11.31 -3.44 -3.90
CA ALA A 150 -10.30 -4.49 -3.88
C ALA A 150 -10.56 -5.54 -4.96
N ARG A 151 -11.81 -6.00 -5.10
CA ARG A 151 -12.20 -6.95 -6.17
C ARG A 151 -11.90 -6.38 -7.56
N MET A 152 -12.31 -5.14 -7.85
CA MET A 152 -12.04 -4.50 -9.15
C MET A 152 -10.53 -4.38 -9.44
N LEU A 153 -9.73 -4.00 -8.44
CA LEU A 153 -8.27 -3.89 -8.58
C LEU A 153 -7.60 -5.24 -8.84
N PHE A 154 -8.10 -6.31 -8.23
CA PHE A 154 -7.53 -7.66 -8.39
C PHE A 154 -8.01 -8.38 -9.65
N GLU A 155 -9.26 -8.13 -10.08
CA GLU A 155 -9.79 -8.63 -11.36
C GLU A 155 -9.20 -7.91 -12.57
N GLY A 156 -8.56 -6.73 -12.37
CA GLY A 156 -8.02 -5.92 -13.46
C GLY A 156 -9.07 -5.07 -14.18
N ASN A 157 -10.29 -4.98 -13.64
CA ASN A 157 -11.43 -4.25 -14.20
C ASN A 157 -11.38 -2.75 -13.87
N ILE A 158 -10.24 -2.08 -14.09
CA ILE A 158 -10.13 -0.61 -13.97
C ILE A 158 -10.47 0.00 -15.34
N GLY A 159 -11.73 -0.13 -15.73
CA GLY A 159 -12.32 0.51 -16.91
C GLY A 159 -13.76 0.93 -16.58
N PRO A 160 -14.35 1.88 -17.33
CA PRO A 160 -15.76 2.22 -17.12
C PRO A 160 -16.58 0.93 -17.23
N ARG A 161 -17.42 0.65 -16.22
CA ARG A 161 -18.46 -0.36 -16.34
C ARG A 161 -19.23 -0.01 -17.61
N SER A 162 -19.08 -0.80 -18.67
CA SER A 162 -20.07 -0.82 -19.72
C SER A 162 -21.36 -1.24 -19.02
N GLU A 163 -22.23 -0.27 -18.76
CA GLU A 163 -23.62 -0.52 -18.43
C GLU A 163 -24.17 -1.34 -19.61
N SER A 164 -24.33 -2.64 -19.37
CA SER A 164 -25.15 -3.48 -20.22
C SER A 164 -26.58 -2.99 -20.04
N THR A 165 -26.98 -2.06 -20.90
CA THR A 165 -28.36 -1.68 -21.14
C THR A 165 -29.09 -2.92 -21.66
N GLU A 166 -29.71 -3.66 -20.74
CA GLU A 166 -30.80 -4.56 -21.12
C GLU A 166 -32.00 -3.69 -21.47
N ILE A 167 -32.15 -3.42 -22.77
CA ILE A 167 -33.40 -2.96 -23.36
C ILE A 167 -34.31 -4.20 -23.43
N SER A 168 -35.38 -4.19 -22.64
CA SER A 168 -36.61 -4.96 -22.91
C SER A 168 -37.62 -4.08 -23.61
#